data_AF-A0A2G5XDF0-F1
#
_entry.id   AF-A0A2G5XDF0-F1
#
_cell.length_a   1.000
_cell.length_b   1.000
_cell.length_c   1.000
_cell.angle_alpha   90.00
_cell.angle_beta   90.00
_cell.angle_gamma   90.00
#
_symmetry.space_group_name_H-M   'P 1'
#
loop_
_entity.id
_entity.type
_entity.pdbx_description
1 polymer ?
#
loop_
_entity_poly.entity_id
_entity_poly.type
_entity_poly.pdbx_seq_one_letter_code
_entity_poly.pdbx_strand_id
1 'polypeptide(L)' 'MPAYMVNEYYVFTSYEDLSSLIHDIIHYSLLPSRQDRHSFSILVGQLDTQSLQFEVDDGKSVPVRYEREEDLYYSV' A
#
# COMPACT_ATOMS: atom_id res chain seq x y z
N MET A 1 -5.16 3.15 -12.88
CA MET A 1 -5.47 1.72 -12.68
C MET A 1 -5.86 1.51 -11.22
N PRO A 2 -6.76 0.59 -10.87
CA PRO A 2 -7.14 0.38 -9.48
C PRO A 2 -5.92 0.01 -8.63
N ALA A 3 -5.81 0.62 -7.46
CA ALA A 3 -4.70 0.40 -6.55
C ALA A 3 -5.12 0.61 -5.09
N TYR A 4 -4.28 0.12 -4.18
CA TYR A 4 -4.53 0.07 -2.75
C TYR A 4 -3.32 0.59 -1.99
N MET A 5 -3.46 1.74 -1.32
CA MET A 5 -2.40 2.34 -0.51
C MET A 5 -2.54 1.90 0.95
N VAL A 6 -1.54 1.19 1.45
CA VAL A 6 -1.44 0.69 2.82
C VAL A 6 -0.60 1.63 3.67
N ASN A 7 -1.15 2.04 4.81
CA ASN A 7 -0.51 2.90 5.81
C ASN A 7 0.05 4.21 5.23
N GLU A 8 -0.63 4.76 4.22
CA GLU A 8 -0.18 5.94 3.47
C GLU A 8 1.26 5.80 2.97
N TYR A 9 1.71 4.57 2.69
CA TYR A 9 3.08 4.29 2.27
C TYR A 9 3.12 3.34 1.08
N TYR A 10 2.79 2.06 1.25
CA TYR A 10 2.90 1.05 0.19
C TYR A 10 1.68 1.05 -0.73
N VAL A 11 1.86 0.95 -2.04
CA VAL A 11 0.76 0.90 -3.01
C VAL A 11 0.80 -0.39 -3.81
N PHE A 12 -0.29 -1.15 -3.75
CA PHE A 12 -0.50 -2.40 -4.47
C PHE A 12 -1.43 -2.19 -5.65
N THR A 13 -1.13 -2.80 -6.79
CA THR A 13 -2.00 -2.82 -7.97
C THR A 13 -2.83 -4.11 -8.07
N SER A 14 -2.52 -5.10 -7.22
CA SER A 14 -3.24 -6.37 -7.11
C SER A 14 -3.83 -6.51 -5.71
N TYR A 15 -5.14 -6.80 -5.64
CA TYR A 15 -5.80 -7.10 -4.36
C TYR A 15 -5.31 -8.43 -3.76
N GLU A 16 -4.95 -9.39 -4.60
CA GLU A 16 -4.44 -10.69 -4.16
C GLU A 16 -3.08 -10.54 -3.46
N ASP A 17 -2.19 -9.71 -4.01
CA ASP A 17 -0.88 -9.44 -3.41
C ASP A 17 -1.02 -8.73 -2.07
N LEU A 18 -1.89 -7.71 -2.01
CA LEU A 18 -2.25 -7.02 -0.77
C LEU A 18 -2.78 -8.00 0.28
N SER A 19 -3.76 -8.81 -0.10
CA SER A 19 -4.42 -9.77 0.79
C SER A 19 -3.42 -10.80 1.32
N SER A 20 -2.54 -11.30 0.45
CA SER A 20 -1.51 -12.27 0.81
C SER A 20 -0.50 -11.66 1.78
N LEU A 21 -0.04 -10.42 1.52
CA LEU A 21 0.88 -9.74 2.42
C LEU A 21 0.26 -9.49 3.80
N ILE A 22 -0.98 -8.97 3.85
CA ILE A 22 -1.67 -8.73 5.13
C ILE A 22 -1.86 -10.05 5.89
N HIS A 23 -2.26 -11.12 5.19
CA HIS A 23 -2.39 -12.45 5.77
C HIS A 23 -1.06 -12.89 6.41
N ASP A 24 0.05 -12.73 5.71
CA ASP A 24 1.36 -13.16 6.20
C ASP A 24 1.85 -12.32 7.38
N ILE A 25 1.55 -11.02 7.40
CA ILE A 25 1.86 -10.17 8.55
C ILE A 25 1.08 -10.64 9.79
N ILE A 26 -0.21 -10.96 9.63
CA ILE A 26 -1.06 -11.39 10.75
C ILE A 26 -0.64 -12.76 11.30
N HIS A 27 -0.28 -13.71 10.44
CA HIS A 27 -0.06 -15.09 10.86
C HIS A 27 1.41 -15.44 11.11
N TYR A 28 2.35 -14.77 10.46
CA TYR A 28 3.76 -15.15 10.46
C TYR A 28 4.71 -14.06 10.94
N SER A 29 4.26 -12.80 11.08
CA SER A 29 5.12 -11.74 11.62
C SER A 29 4.98 -11.62 13.14
N LEU A 30 6.11 -11.56 13.83
CA LEU A 30 6.15 -11.29 15.26
C LEU A 30 5.94 -9.79 15.51
N LEU A 31 4.91 -9.45 16.27
CA LEU A 31 4.75 -8.10 16.77
C LEU A 31 5.92 -7.74 17.71
N PRO A 32 6.42 -6.50 17.65
CA PRO A 32 7.34 -6.00 18.66
C PRO A 32 6.75 -6.17 20.07
N SER A 33 7.61 -6.38 21.07
CA SER A 33 7.20 -6.70 22.46
C SER A 33 6.27 -5.67 23.13
N ARG A 34 6.04 -4.52 22.49
CA ARG A 34 5.21 -3.40 22.96
C ARG A 34 3.87 -3.29 22.23
N GLN A 35 3.58 -4.16 21.26
CA GLN A 35 2.33 -4.17 20.51
C GLN A 35 1.55 -5.47 20.75
N ASP A 36 0.25 -5.34 20.99
CA ASP A 36 -0.69 -6.44 21.21
C ASP A 36 -1.64 -6.66 20.02
N ARG A 37 -1.58 -5.79 19.00
CA ARG A 37 -2.47 -5.83 17.84
C ARG A 37 -1.77 -5.35 16.57
N HIS A 38 -2.21 -5.87 15.43
CA HIS A 38 -1.90 -5.30 14.12
C HIS A 38 -2.92 -4.21 13.75
N SER A 39 -2.48 -3.13 13.12
CA SER A 39 -3.35 -2.11 12.57
C SER A 39 -2.86 -1.75 11.17
N PHE A 40 -3.78 -1.75 10.21
CA PHE A 40 -3.53 -1.38 8.83
C PHE A 40 -4.60 -0.36 8.40
N SER A 41 -4.18 0.71 7.74
CA SER A 41 -5.05 1.60 7.00
C SER A 41 -4.91 1.27 5.51
N ILE A 42 -6.02 1.16 4.79
CA ILE A 42 -6.03 0.88 3.34
C ILE A 42 -6.88 1.93 2.67
N LEU A 43 -6.28 2.74 1.82
CA LEU A 43 -6.97 3.66 0.92
C LEU A 43 -7.10 3.01 -0.45
N VAL A 44 -8.30 3.07 -1.02
CA VAL A 44 -8.57 2.61 -2.39
C VAL A 44 -8.55 3.82 -3.31
N GLY A 45 -8.02 3.61 -4.51
CA GLY A 45 -7.91 4.69 -5.47
C GLY A 45 -7.43 4.24 -6.85
N GLN A 46 -7.03 5.22 -7.64
CA GLN A 46 -6.46 5.04 -8.97
C GLN A 46 -5.00 5.47 -8.99
N LEU A 47 -4.14 4.58 -9.47
CA LEU A 47 -2.75 4.86 -9.73
C LEU A 47 -2.54 5.30 -11.18
N ASP A 48 -2.00 6.49 -11.37
CA ASP A 48 -1.46 6.98 -12.64
C ASP A 48 0.06 6.80 -12.65
N THR A 49 0.50 5.86 -13.47
CA THR A 49 1.90 5.46 -13.58
C THR A 49 2.71 6.40 -14.47
N GLN A 50 2.05 7.23 -15.29
CA GLN A 50 2.70 8.22 -16.14
C GLN A 50 3.05 9.48 -15.36
N SER A 51 2.12 9.96 -14.53
CA SER A 51 2.32 11.13 -13.67
C SER A 51 2.89 10.77 -12.29
N LEU A 52 3.00 9.49 -11.97
CA LEU A 52 3.43 8.96 -10.67
C LEU A 52 2.57 9.52 -9.53
N GLN A 53 1.26 9.43 -9.68
CA GLN A 53 0.27 9.90 -8.72
C GLN A 53 -0.69 8.78 -8.34
N PHE A 54 -1.01 8.70 -7.06
CA PHE A 54 -2.12 7.90 -6.54
C PHE A 54 -3.28 8.83 -6.17
N GLU A 55 -4.40 8.70 -6.86
CA GLU A 55 -5.63 9.44 -6.60
C GLU A 55 -6.54 8.59 -5.72
N VAL A 56 -6.72 9.02 -4.47
CA VAL A 56 -7.68 8.44 -3.54
C VAL A 56 -9.10 8.75 -4.04
N ASP A 57 -10.06 7.85 -3.80
CA ASP A 57 -11.47 8.04 -4.19
C ASP A 57 -12.11 9.34 -3.64
N ASP A 58 -11.53 9.95 -2.60
CA ASP A 58 -11.97 11.24 -2.03
C ASP A 58 -11.47 12.47 -2.82
N GLY A 59 -10.69 12.26 -3.87
CA GLY A 59 -10.11 13.31 -4.73
C GLY A 59 -8.73 13.80 -4.27
N LYS A 60 -8.17 13.29 -3.17
CA LYS A 60 -6.79 13.58 -2.75
C LYS A 60 -5.81 12.85 -3.67
N SER A 61 -4.82 13.57 -4.18
CA SER A 61 -3.72 13.01 -4.97
C SER A 61 -2.44 12.94 -4.13
N VAL A 62 -1.76 11.79 -4.19
CA VAL A 62 -0.54 11.50 -3.44
C VAL A 62 0.57 11.13 -4.43
N PRO A 63 1.70 11.85 -4.44
CA PRO A 63 2.83 11.50 -5.31
C PRO A 63 3.45 10.17 -4.86
N VAL A 64 3.85 9.34 -5.82
CA VAL A 64 4.47 8.04 -5.57
C VAL A 64 5.80 7.87 -6.30
N ARG A 65 6.62 6.92 -5.85
CA ARG A 65 7.88 6.53 -6.49
C ARG A 65 8.12 5.03 -6.41
N TYR A 66 9.13 4.60 -7.16
CA TYR A 66 9.71 3.27 -7.12
C TYR A 66 11.04 3.30 -6.38
N GLU A 67 11.41 2.21 -5.72
CA GLU A 67 12.76 2.02 -5.17
C GLU A 67 13.62 1.35 -6.24
N ARG A 68 13.02 0.42 -7.01
CA ARG A 68 13.58 -0.28 -8.17
C ARG A 68 12.49 -0.50 -9.22
N GLU A 69 12.89 -0.77 -10.47
CA GLU A 69 11.94 -1.00 -11.59
C GLU A 69 10.95 -2.15 -11.35
N GLU A 70 11.32 -3.12 -10.50
CA GLU A 70 10.49 -4.27 -10.14
C GLU A 70 9.70 -4.08 -8.83
N ASP A 71 9.93 -2.97 -8.13
CA ASP A 71 9.33 -2.75 -6.82
C ASP A 71 7.90 -2.21 -6.93
N LEU A 72 7.13 -2.41 -5.86
CA LEU A 72 5.86 -1.74 -5.66
C LEU A 72 6.06 -0.22 -5.50
N TYR A 73 5.00 0.55 -5.71
CA TYR A 73 5.04 1.99 -5.51
C TYR A 73 4.97 2.32 -4.01
N TYR A 74 5.58 3.42 -3.61
CA TYR A 74 5.38 4.01 -2.29
C TYR A 74 5.16 5.52 -2.36
N SER A 75 4.45 6.07 -1.38
CA SER A 75 4.25 7.51 -1.24
C SER A 75 5.56 8.23 -0.94
N VAL A 76 5.74 9.42 -1.53
CA VAL A 76 6.92 10.29 -1.30
C VAL A 76 6.73 11.22 -0.11
#